data_AF-A0A7G2D7N5-F1
#
_entry.id   AF-A0A7G2D7N5-F1
#
_cell.length_a   1.000
_cell.length_b   1.000
_cell.length_c   1.000
_cell.angle_alpha   90.00
_cell.angle_beta   90.00
_cell.angle_gamma   90.00
#
_symmetry.space_group_name_H-M   'P 1'
#
loop_
_entity.id
_entity.type
_entity.pdbx_description
1 polymer ?
#
loop_
_entity_poly.entity_id
_entity_poly.type
_entity_poly.pdbx_seq_one_letter_code
_entity_poly.pdbx_strand_id
1 'polypeptide(L)'
;MVPPELDEGLPLERIGDFSLEELLGMAIKAEIGARKFYESLAERIEVEALKEKIEWLAGEEGKHEALLRKMYGAMFPGKEVVFPKEHIGPELKPVARELHGVQDIIDLMKWAMKAEEIAAQFYEGIEKIVESEERKRLMRYLSDMERGHYYTLRAEYELLLDWEMYSQMMHVGP
;
A
#
# COMPACT_ATOMS: atom_id res chain seq x y z
N MET A 1 -9.20 13.54 -8.68
CA MET A 1 -9.53 12.46 -9.64
C MET A 1 -8.68 11.26 -9.25
N VAL A 2 -9.24 10.05 -9.28
CA VAL A 2 -8.48 8.82 -9.00
C VAL A 2 -7.45 8.62 -10.12
N PRO A 3 -6.17 8.35 -9.80
CA PRO A 3 -5.12 8.19 -10.80
C PRO A 3 -5.23 6.81 -11.46
N PRO A 4 -4.66 6.62 -12.66
CA PRO A 4 -4.67 5.30 -13.32
C PRO A 4 -3.94 4.22 -12.51
N GLU A 5 -3.05 4.62 -11.60
CA GLU A 5 -2.32 3.74 -10.68
C GLU A 5 -3.16 3.21 -9.51
N LEU A 6 -4.42 3.64 -9.36
CA LEU A 6 -5.29 3.21 -8.26
C LEU A 6 -6.59 2.61 -8.81
N ASP A 7 -6.94 1.43 -8.32
CA ASP A 7 -8.27 0.86 -8.44
C ASP A 7 -8.92 0.87 -7.05
N GLU A 8 -10.03 1.59 -6.83
CA GLU A 8 -10.58 1.82 -5.48
C GLU A 8 -11.20 0.58 -4.81
N GLY A 9 -11.60 -0.42 -5.60
CA GLY A 9 -12.16 -1.67 -5.08
C GLY A 9 -13.50 -1.52 -4.35
N LEU A 10 -13.81 -2.53 -3.53
CA LEU A 10 -14.99 -2.58 -2.67
C LEU A 10 -14.68 -1.95 -1.29
N PRO A 11 -15.67 -1.37 -0.60
CA PRO A 11 -15.43 -0.72 0.68
C PRO A 11 -15.24 -1.75 1.82
N LEU A 12 -14.58 -1.33 2.91
CA LEU A 12 -14.19 -2.22 4.03
C LEU A 12 -15.37 -2.93 4.71
N GLU A 13 -16.58 -2.37 4.65
CA GLU A 13 -17.78 -3.00 5.23
C GLU A 13 -18.13 -4.33 4.55
N ARG A 14 -17.64 -4.54 3.32
CA ARG A 14 -17.84 -5.76 2.52
C ARG A 14 -16.92 -6.92 2.93
N ILE A 15 -15.99 -6.74 3.88
CA ILE A 15 -15.09 -7.82 4.33
C ILE A 15 -15.88 -9.07 4.74
N GLY A 16 -17.03 -8.89 5.40
CA GLY A 16 -17.87 -10.01 5.86
C GLY A 16 -18.51 -10.83 4.74
N ASP A 17 -18.45 -10.37 3.49
CA ASP A 17 -19.03 -11.06 2.33
C ASP A 17 -18.06 -12.08 1.70
N PHE A 18 -16.79 -12.08 2.12
CA PHE A 18 -15.74 -12.94 1.57
C PHE A 18 -15.27 -13.97 2.58
N SER A 19 -14.87 -15.14 2.07
CA SER A 19 -14.21 -16.13 2.91
C SER A 19 -12.81 -15.68 3.32
N LEU A 20 -12.30 -16.22 4.42
CA LEU A 20 -10.92 -15.93 4.86
C LEU A 20 -9.87 -16.35 3.81
N GLU A 21 -10.13 -17.40 3.03
CA GLU A 21 -9.27 -17.83 1.92
C GLU A 21 -9.18 -16.75 0.85
N GLU A 22 -10.33 -16.17 0.47
CA GLU A 22 -10.42 -15.07 -0.50
C GLU A 22 -9.78 -13.78 0.04
N LEU A 23 -10.04 -13.43 1.31
CA LEU A 23 -9.47 -12.24 1.95
C LEU A 23 -7.94 -12.29 2.01
N LEU A 24 -7.34 -13.44 2.32
CA LEU A 24 -5.88 -13.59 2.27
C LEU A 24 -5.35 -13.54 0.83
N GLY A 25 -6.12 -14.05 -0.15
CA GLY A 25 -5.81 -13.89 -1.56
C GLY A 25 -5.78 -12.43 -2.00
N MET A 26 -6.77 -11.64 -1.57
CA MET A 26 -6.81 -10.19 -1.79
C MET A 26 -5.63 -9.49 -1.12
N ALA A 27 -5.32 -9.83 0.14
CA ALA A 27 -4.17 -9.27 0.87
C ALA A 27 -2.86 -9.50 0.10
N ILE A 28 -2.58 -10.75 -0.29
CA ILE A 28 -1.38 -11.10 -1.05
C ILE A 28 -1.32 -10.34 -2.37
N LYS A 29 -2.46 -10.15 -3.04
CA LYS A 29 -2.53 -9.38 -4.30
C LYS A 29 -2.23 -7.90 -4.07
N ALA A 30 -2.77 -7.32 -3.00
CA ALA A 30 -2.52 -5.94 -2.61
C ALA A 30 -1.03 -5.71 -2.32
N GLU A 31 -0.39 -6.59 -1.55
CA GLU A 31 1.07 -6.53 -1.27
C GLU A 31 1.92 -6.57 -2.54
N ILE A 32 1.56 -7.44 -3.49
CA ILE A 32 2.25 -7.52 -4.79
C ILE A 32 2.07 -6.22 -5.59
N GLY A 33 0.86 -5.64 -5.54
CA GLY A 33 0.55 -4.37 -6.19
C GLY A 33 1.35 -3.21 -5.59
N ALA A 34 1.32 -3.08 -4.26
CA ALA A 34 2.04 -2.07 -3.49
C ALA A 34 3.55 -2.16 -3.71
N ARG A 35 4.14 -3.36 -3.62
CA ARG A 35 5.56 -3.56 -3.93
C ARG A 35 5.92 -3.03 -5.32
N LYS A 36 5.17 -3.46 -6.35
CA LYS A 36 5.45 -3.04 -7.73
C LYS A 36 5.23 -1.55 -7.95
N PHE A 37 4.23 -0.97 -7.29
CA PHE A 37 3.99 0.46 -7.29
C PHE A 37 5.22 1.19 -6.74
N TYR A 38 5.69 0.83 -5.54
CA TYR A 38 6.85 1.47 -4.92
C TYR A 38 8.14 1.26 -5.72
N GLU A 39 8.40 0.05 -6.23
CA GLU A 39 9.52 -0.21 -7.15
C GLU A 39 9.49 0.75 -8.36
N SER A 40 8.34 0.83 -9.05
CA SER A 40 8.19 1.70 -10.22
C SER A 40 8.23 3.20 -9.91
N LEU A 41 7.79 3.59 -8.71
CA LEU A 41 7.85 4.98 -8.24
C LEU A 41 9.29 5.37 -7.92
N ALA A 42 10.03 4.51 -7.22
CA ALA A 42 11.44 4.75 -6.90
C ALA A 42 12.31 4.92 -8.14
N GLU A 43 12.05 4.16 -9.21
CA GLU A 43 12.72 4.31 -10.51
C GLU A 43 12.57 5.71 -11.13
N ARG A 44 11.54 6.47 -10.72
CA ARG A 44 11.17 7.78 -11.29
C ARG A 44 11.46 8.94 -10.34
N ILE A 45 12.07 8.68 -9.19
CA ILE A 45 12.43 9.69 -8.19
C ILE A 45 13.94 9.98 -8.32
N GLU A 46 14.28 11.23 -8.59
CA GLU A 46 15.68 11.68 -8.67
C GLU A 46 16.27 12.02 -7.30
N VAL A 47 15.43 12.37 -6.33
CA VAL A 47 15.88 12.74 -4.98
C VAL A 47 16.25 11.48 -4.21
N GLU A 48 17.55 11.22 -4.09
CA GLU A 48 18.08 9.97 -3.51
C GLU A 48 17.48 9.64 -2.13
N ALA A 49 17.38 10.64 -1.24
CA ALA A 49 16.83 10.43 0.10
C ALA A 49 15.35 10.00 0.11
N LEU A 50 14.56 10.48 -0.85
CA LEU A 50 13.17 10.04 -1.01
C LEU A 50 13.13 8.66 -1.68
N LYS A 51 13.94 8.44 -2.70
CA LYS A 51 14.07 7.17 -3.40
C LYS A 51 14.40 6.02 -2.45
N GLU A 52 15.40 6.18 -1.58
CA GLU A 52 15.77 5.17 -0.58
C GLU A 52 14.60 4.79 0.34
N LYS A 53 13.75 5.76 0.71
CA LYS A 53 12.56 5.49 1.54
C LYS A 53 11.49 4.73 0.78
N ILE A 54 11.27 5.06 -0.49
CA ILE A 54 10.31 4.33 -1.34
C ILE A 54 10.80 2.91 -1.64
N GLU A 55 12.10 2.72 -1.89
CA GLU A 55 12.70 1.38 -2.04
C GLU A 55 12.60 0.56 -0.75
N TRP A 56 12.76 1.21 0.41
CA TRP A 56 12.55 0.56 1.70
C TRP A 56 11.10 0.09 1.87
N LEU A 57 10.11 0.91 1.54
CA LEU A 57 8.68 0.52 1.55
C LEU A 57 8.44 -0.69 0.65
N ALA A 58 8.93 -0.68 -0.59
CA ALA A 58 8.82 -1.84 -1.49
C ALA A 58 9.40 -3.12 -0.86
N GLY A 59 10.51 -3.00 -0.14
CA GLY A 59 11.13 -4.10 0.59
C GLY A 59 10.28 -4.63 1.74
N GLU A 60 9.55 -3.76 2.46
CA GLU A 60 8.63 -4.17 3.52
C GLU A 60 7.41 -4.91 2.96
N GLU A 61 6.79 -4.42 1.87
CA GLU A 61 5.65 -5.11 1.23
C GLU A 61 6.03 -6.50 0.72
N GLY A 62 7.27 -6.66 0.24
CA GLY A 62 7.80 -7.98 -0.12
C GLY A 62 7.87 -8.95 1.07
N LYS A 63 8.13 -8.45 2.28
CA LYS A 63 8.11 -9.26 3.51
C LYS A 63 6.68 -9.57 3.95
N HIS A 64 5.77 -8.60 3.84
CA HIS A 64 4.34 -8.81 4.10
C HIS A 64 3.76 -9.90 3.20
N GLU A 65 4.04 -9.85 1.89
CA GLU A 65 3.66 -10.89 0.93
C GLU A 65 4.14 -12.28 1.41
N ALA A 66 5.40 -12.40 1.80
CA ALA A 66 5.99 -13.66 2.25
C ALA A 66 5.32 -14.20 3.53
N LEU A 67 5.01 -13.31 4.49
CA LEU A 67 4.30 -13.66 5.73
C LEU A 67 2.88 -14.17 5.44
N LEU A 68 2.14 -13.48 4.58
CA LEU A 68 0.78 -13.86 4.19
C LEU A 68 0.76 -15.19 3.44
N ARG A 69 1.69 -15.43 2.52
CA ARG A 69 1.81 -16.72 1.82
C ARG A 69 2.11 -17.86 2.79
N LYS A 70 2.98 -17.64 3.77
CA LYS A 70 3.27 -18.63 4.81
C LYS A 70 2.03 -18.92 5.65
N MET A 71 1.28 -17.89 6.06
CA MET A 71 0.01 -18.06 6.76
C MET A 71 -1.01 -18.83 5.92
N TYR A 72 -1.19 -18.46 4.65
CA TYR A 72 -2.09 -19.14 3.73
C TYR A 72 -1.76 -20.63 3.61
N GLY A 73 -0.49 -20.98 3.36
CA GLY A 73 -0.07 -22.37 3.26
C GLY A 73 -0.27 -23.18 4.54
N ALA A 74 -0.15 -22.55 5.71
CA ALA A 74 -0.45 -23.19 7.00
C ALA A 74 -1.97 -23.37 7.24
N MET A 75 -2.80 -22.47 6.71
CA MET A 75 -4.25 -22.50 6.85
C MET A 75 -4.94 -23.42 5.85
N PHE A 76 -4.41 -23.47 4.63
CA PHE A 76 -4.99 -24.15 3.48
C PHE A 76 -3.96 -25.10 2.85
N PRO A 77 -3.49 -26.12 3.59
CA PRO A 77 -2.41 -26.99 3.14
C PRO A 77 -2.76 -27.71 1.84
N GLY A 78 -1.86 -27.64 0.86
CA GLY A 78 -2.03 -28.26 -0.45
C GLY A 78 -2.93 -27.50 -1.43
N LYS A 79 -3.44 -26.31 -1.05
CA LYS A 79 -4.16 -25.43 -1.97
C LYS A 79 -3.26 -24.31 -2.50
N GLU A 80 -3.45 -23.96 -3.76
CA GLU A 80 -2.89 -22.74 -4.33
C GLU A 80 -3.65 -21.51 -3.85
N VAL A 81 -2.99 -20.34 -3.91
CA VAL A 81 -3.62 -19.06 -3.56
C VAL A 81 -4.70 -18.73 -4.58
N VAL A 82 -5.93 -18.54 -4.11
CA VAL A 82 -7.03 -18.03 -4.94
C VAL A 82 -6.96 -16.51 -4.96
N PHE A 83 -6.93 -15.91 -6.14
CA PHE A 83 -7.00 -14.46 -6.32
C PHE A 83 -8.39 -14.08 -6.84
N PRO A 84 -9.28 -13.53 -5.98
CA PRO A 84 -10.59 -13.09 -6.42
C PRO A 84 -10.49 -11.96 -7.46
N LYS A 85 -11.53 -11.82 -8.28
CA LYS A 85 -11.62 -10.69 -9.23
C LYS A 85 -11.86 -9.38 -8.51
N GLU A 86 -12.69 -9.43 -7.48
CA GLU A 86 -12.97 -8.31 -6.58
C GLU A 86 -11.83 -8.15 -5.57
N HIS A 87 -11.68 -6.96 -5.03
CA HIS A 87 -10.73 -6.67 -3.95
C HIS A 87 -11.35 -5.64 -3.01
N ILE A 88 -10.99 -5.70 -1.73
CA ILE A 88 -11.41 -4.72 -0.71
C ILE A 88 -10.33 -3.65 -0.61
N GLY A 89 -10.75 -2.39 -0.60
CA GLY A 89 -9.83 -1.26 -0.54
C GLY A 89 -9.11 -1.05 -1.88
N PRO A 90 -8.14 -0.12 -1.91
CA PRO A 90 -7.49 0.23 -3.15
C PRO A 90 -6.39 -0.78 -3.53
N GLU A 91 -6.34 -1.14 -4.80
CA GLU A 91 -5.24 -1.88 -5.41
C GLU A 91 -4.33 -0.90 -6.15
N LEU A 92 -3.08 -0.78 -5.69
CA LEU A 92 -2.05 0.00 -6.36
C LEU A 92 -1.50 -0.75 -7.58
N LYS A 93 -1.25 -0.01 -8.65
CA LYS A 93 -0.69 -0.50 -9.92
C LYS A 93 0.66 0.17 -10.20
N PRO A 94 1.55 -0.48 -10.95
CA PRO A 94 2.83 0.12 -11.31
C PRO A 94 2.66 1.49 -11.98
N VAL A 95 3.48 2.45 -11.58
CA VAL A 95 3.58 3.77 -12.20
C VAL A 95 4.21 3.59 -13.58
N ALA A 96 3.38 3.62 -14.63
CA ALA A 96 3.84 3.44 -16.00
C ALA A 96 4.12 4.77 -16.71
N ARG A 97 3.44 5.85 -16.29
CA ARG A 97 3.56 7.18 -16.90
C ARG A 97 4.88 7.86 -16.55
N GLU A 98 5.24 8.84 -17.37
CA GLU A 98 6.29 9.80 -17.02
C GLU A 98 5.78 10.76 -15.95
N LEU A 99 6.68 11.21 -15.07
CA LEU A 99 6.40 12.23 -14.07
C LEU A 99 6.99 13.55 -14.57
N HIS A 100 6.16 14.59 -14.69
CA HIS A 100 6.53 15.87 -15.27
C HIS A 100 6.90 16.92 -14.22
N GLY A 101 6.77 16.60 -12.95
CA GLY A 101 7.21 17.46 -11.86
C GLY A 101 6.82 16.92 -10.48
N VAL A 102 7.15 17.70 -9.45
CA VAL A 102 6.90 17.32 -8.05
C VAL A 102 5.41 17.11 -7.75
N GLN A 103 4.52 17.84 -8.43
CA GLN A 103 3.08 17.71 -8.24
C GLN A 103 2.59 16.28 -8.56
N ASP A 104 3.19 15.62 -9.57
CA ASP A 104 2.86 14.23 -9.90
C ASP A 104 3.26 13.26 -8.78
N ILE A 105 4.42 13.52 -8.15
CA ILE A 105 4.92 12.73 -7.01
C ILE A 105 4.02 12.96 -5.80
N ILE A 106 3.67 14.21 -5.50
CA ILE A 106 2.76 14.59 -4.40
C ILE A 106 1.41 13.88 -4.56
N ASP A 107 0.86 13.84 -5.78
CA ASP A 107 -0.38 13.14 -6.06
C ASP A 107 -0.25 11.63 -5.81
N LEU A 108 0.82 10.99 -6.32
CA LEU A 108 1.06 9.56 -6.09
C LEU A 108 1.26 9.24 -4.60
N MET A 109 2.00 10.07 -3.86
CA MET A 109 2.21 9.93 -2.41
C MET A 109 0.90 10.01 -1.64
N LYS A 110 0.00 10.92 -2.00
CA LYS A 110 -1.32 11.03 -1.39
C LYS A 110 -2.15 9.75 -1.56
N TRP A 111 -2.09 9.12 -2.73
CA TRP A 111 -2.81 7.88 -2.99
C TRP A 111 -2.15 6.66 -2.34
N ALA A 112 -0.83 6.63 -2.28
CA ALA A 112 -0.09 5.63 -1.51
C ALA A 112 -0.49 5.69 -0.02
N MET A 113 -0.50 6.89 0.58
CA MET A 113 -0.99 7.07 1.95
C MET A 113 -2.42 6.55 2.13
N LYS A 114 -3.30 6.81 1.17
CA LYS A 114 -4.68 6.33 1.25
C LYS A 114 -4.75 4.80 1.17
N ALA A 115 -3.89 4.19 0.37
CA ALA A 115 -3.77 2.74 0.30
C ALA A 115 -3.28 2.13 1.61
N GLU A 116 -2.20 2.67 2.20
CA GLU A 116 -1.68 2.22 3.49
C GLU A 116 -2.71 2.34 4.62
N GLU A 117 -3.44 3.46 4.66
CA GLU A 117 -4.49 3.66 5.66
C GLU A 117 -5.59 2.59 5.54
N ILE A 118 -6.00 2.25 4.33
CA ILE A 118 -7.03 1.24 4.09
C ILE A 118 -6.48 -0.18 4.33
N ALA A 119 -5.23 -0.46 3.95
CA ALA A 119 -4.57 -1.73 4.20
C ALA A 119 -4.48 -2.03 5.71
N ALA A 120 -4.09 -1.02 6.51
CA ALA A 120 -4.13 -1.12 7.96
C ALA A 120 -5.51 -1.55 8.49
N GLN A 121 -6.56 -0.83 8.06
CA GLN A 121 -7.94 -1.11 8.48
C GLN A 121 -8.45 -2.46 7.99
N PHE A 122 -8.00 -2.89 6.81
CA PHE A 122 -8.30 -4.20 6.23
C PHE A 122 -7.73 -5.32 7.10
N TYR A 123 -6.46 -5.21 7.52
CA TYR A 123 -5.85 -6.17 8.44
C TYR A 123 -6.52 -6.19 9.82
N GLU A 124 -6.92 -5.04 10.36
CA GLU A 124 -7.75 -4.99 11.58
C GLU A 124 -9.12 -5.67 11.40
N GLY A 125 -9.67 -5.59 10.18
CA GLY A 125 -10.88 -6.31 9.80
C GLY A 125 -10.69 -7.82 9.83
N ILE A 126 -9.62 -8.32 9.21
CA ILE A 126 -9.28 -9.75 9.21
C ILE A 126 -8.96 -10.24 10.62
N GLU A 127 -8.27 -9.45 11.45
CA GLU A 127 -7.96 -9.78 12.85
C GLU A 127 -9.22 -10.19 13.63
N LYS A 128 -10.35 -9.52 13.39
CA LYS A 128 -11.62 -9.79 14.07
C LYS A 128 -12.28 -11.11 13.65
N ILE A 129 -11.88 -11.66 12.50
CA ILE A 129 -12.49 -12.86 11.89
C ILE A 129 -11.62 -14.10 12.14
N VAL A 130 -10.30 -13.94 12.26
CA VAL A 130 -9.39 -15.06 12.52
C VAL A 130 -9.48 -15.55 13.97
N GLU A 131 -9.60 -16.87 14.17
CA GLU A 131 -9.82 -17.42 15.51
C GLU A 131 -8.53 -17.61 16.34
N SER A 132 -7.43 -18.00 15.70
CA SER A 132 -6.17 -18.29 16.39
C SER A 132 -5.46 -17.02 16.88
N GLU A 133 -5.03 -17.01 18.14
CA GLU A 133 -4.25 -15.92 18.72
C GLU A 133 -2.92 -15.65 17.99
N GLU A 134 -2.31 -16.68 17.41
CA GLU A 134 -1.13 -16.50 16.55
C GLU A 134 -1.47 -15.69 15.29
N ARG A 135 -2.62 -15.99 14.67
CA ARG A 135 -3.06 -15.32 13.44
C ARG A 135 -3.53 -13.90 13.72
N LYS A 136 -4.25 -13.68 14.82
CA LYS A 136 -4.62 -12.34 15.29
C LYS A 136 -3.38 -11.47 15.48
N ARG A 137 -2.35 -12.00 16.14
CA ARG A 137 -1.08 -11.30 16.32
C ARG A 137 -0.42 -10.93 14.99
N LEU A 138 -0.46 -11.82 13.99
CA LEU A 138 0.07 -11.52 12.66
C LEU A 138 -0.73 -10.43 11.95
N MET A 139 -2.06 -10.48 11.97
CA MET A 139 -2.90 -9.44 11.37
C MET A 139 -2.71 -8.09 12.06
N ARG A 140 -2.62 -8.07 13.38
CA ARG A 140 -2.32 -6.85 14.14
C ARG A 140 -0.94 -6.30 13.79
N TYR A 141 0.07 -7.16 13.69
CA TYR A 141 1.41 -6.76 13.27
C TYR A 141 1.39 -6.09 11.89
N LEU A 142 0.73 -6.70 10.89
CA LEU A 142 0.60 -6.09 9.55
C LEU A 142 -0.13 -4.75 9.61
N SER A 143 -1.27 -4.68 10.32
CA SER A 143 -1.98 -3.41 10.55
C SER A 143 -1.08 -2.31 11.13
N ASP A 144 -0.29 -2.64 12.15
CA ASP A 144 0.62 -1.68 12.79
C ASP A 144 1.75 -1.25 11.84
N MET A 145 2.24 -2.15 10.99
CA MET A 145 3.23 -1.83 9.94
C MET A 145 2.65 -0.88 8.89
N GLU A 146 1.46 -1.15 8.35
CA GLU A 146 0.82 -0.26 7.35
C GLU A 146 0.50 1.11 7.94
N ARG A 147 0.07 1.17 9.21
CA ARG A 147 -0.07 2.45 9.93
C ARG A 147 1.27 3.20 10.00
N GLY A 148 2.37 2.48 10.21
CA GLY A 148 3.72 3.02 10.16
C GLY A 148 4.07 3.58 8.78
N HIS A 149 3.81 2.81 7.72
CA HIS A 149 4.04 3.21 6.33
C HIS A 149 3.25 4.47 5.97
N TYR A 150 1.98 4.54 6.37
CA TYR A 150 1.16 5.76 6.24
C TYR A 150 1.84 6.98 6.86
N TYR A 151 2.36 6.89 8.08
CA TYR A 151 3.02 8.03 8.73
C TYR A 151 4.35 8.39 8.08
N THR A 152 5.11 7.40 7.61
CA THR A 152 6.33 7.64 6.82
C THR A 152 6.01 8.39 5.53
N LEU A 153 5.04 7.92 4.76
CA LEU A 153 4.60 8.58 3.53
C LEU A 153 4.07 9.99 3.79
N ARG A 154 3.31 10.16 4.88
CA ARG A 154 2.78 11.47 5.27
C ARG A 154 3.89 12.48 5.54
N ALA A 155 4.95 12.08 6.23
CA ALA A 155 6.08 12.96 6.51
C ALA A 155 6.76 13.42 5.21
N GLU A 156 6.98 12.50 4.26
CA GLU A 156 7.55 12.85 2.95
C GLU A 156 6.60 13.72 2.12
N TYR A 157 5.30 13.43 2.16
CA TYR A 157 4.27 14.22 1.48
C TYR A 157 4.24 15.67 1.99
N GLU A 158 4.30 15.88 3.31
CA GLU A 158 4.35 17.21 3.91
C GLU A 158 5.63 17.97 3.49
N LEU A 159 6.79 17.31 3.43
CA LEU A 159 8.03 17.91 2.94
C LEU A 159 7.98 18.30 1.46
N LEU A 160 7.34 17.48 0.62
CA LEU A 160 7.18 17.76 -0.80
C LEU A 160 6.26 18.97 -1.04
N LEU A 161 5.17 19.09 -0.27
CA LEU A 161 4.28 20.25 -0.32
C LEU A 161 5.01 21.55 0.04
N ASP A 162 5.79 21.51 1.12
CA ASP A 162 6.59 22.67 1.54
C ASP A 162 7.57 23.07 0.42
N TRP A 163 8.29 22.10 -0.16
CA TRP A 163 9.23 22.35 -1.24
C TRP A 163 8.56 22.95 -2.49
N GLU A 164 7.41 22.42 -2.89
CA GLU A 164 6.62 22.95 -4.01
C GLU A 164 6.21 24.40 -3.75
N MET A 165 5.67 24.69 -2.57
CA MET A 165 5.27 26.05 -2.18
C MET A 165 6.46 27.01 -2.21
N TYR A 166 7.61 26.62 -1.66
CA TYR A 166 8.83 27.43 -1.71
C TYR A 166 9.30 27.68 -3.14
N SER A 167 9.29 26.65 -4.00
CA SER A 167 9.66 26.78 -5.41
C SER A 167 8.75 27.78 -6.13
N GLN A 168 7.44 27.67 -5.95
CA GLN A 168 6.48 28.62 -6.54
C GLN A 168 6.73 30.05 -6.07
N MET A 169 6.96 30.29 -4.77
CA MET A 169 7.26 31.62 -4.25
C MET A 169 8.56 32.21 -4.84
N MET A 170 9.58 31.38 -5.08
CA MET A 170 10.86 31.82 -5.67
C MET A 170 10.77 32.09 -7.17
N HIS A 171 9.88 31.40 -7.89
CA HIS A 171 9.60 31.66 -9.31
C HIS A 171 8.65 32.84 -9.53
N VAL A 172 7.91 33.25 -8.50
CA VAL A 172 7.11 34.48 -8.44
C VAL A 172 7.90 35.57 -7.72
N GLY A 173 9.14 35.83 -8.17
CA GLY A 173 9.90 37.03 -7.82
C GLY A 173 9.45 38.25 -8.66
N PRO A 174 9.64 39.50 -8.19
CA PRO A 174 8.92 40.70 -8.63
C PRO A 174 9.08 41.06 -10.12
#